data_AF-A0A292YLI0-F1
#
_entry.id   AF-A0A292YLI0-F1
#
_cell.length_a   1.000
_cell.length_b   1.000
_cell.length_c   1.000
_cell.angle_alpha   90.00
_cell.angle_beta   90.00
_cell.angle_gamma   90.00
#
_symmetry.space_group_name_H-M   'P 1'
#
loop_
_entity.id
_entity.type
_entity.pdbx_description
1 polymer ?
#
loop_
_entity_poly.entity_id
_entity_poly.type
_entity_poly.pdbx_seq_one_letter_code
_entity_poly.pdbx_strand_id
1 'polypeptide(L)' 'MYQVAIFANSLDHRLEEQVNQFLAKLEEANVVEVKLSCSGDSENPNYTVLVMYKE' A
#
# COMPACT_ATOMS: atom_id res chain seq x y z
N MET A 1 -19.03 -0.58 -2.38
CA MET A 1 -18.77 0.66 -1.57
C MET A 1 -17.28 0.96 -1.65
N TYR A 2 -16.81 2.22 -1.57
CA TYR A 2 -15.37 2.49 -1.59
C TYR A 2 -14.73 2.19 -0.23
N GLN A 3 -13.61 1.48 -0.25
CA GLN A 3 -12.80 1.18 0.93
C GLN A 3 -11.35 1.62 0.72
N VAL A 4 -10.62 1.75 1.82
CA VAL A 4 -9.22 2.20 1.85
C VAL A 4 -8.42 1.30 2.77
N ALA A 5 -7.36 0.70 2.25
CA ALA A 5 -6.34 -0.01 3.01
C ALA A 5 -5.06 0.84 3.10
N ILE A 6 -4.43 0.85 4.28
CA ILE A 6 -3.21 1.63 4.55
C ILE A 6 -2.12 0.68 5.03
N PHE A 7 -0.96 0.75 4.38
CA PHE A 7 0.23 -0.02 4.71
C PHE A 7 1.37 0.94 4.99
N ALA A 8 2.12 0.74 6.06
CA ALA A 8 3.28 1.56 6.39
C ALA A 8 4.43 0.69 6.90
N ASN A 9 5.64 0.91 6.39
CA ASN A 9 6.84 0.20 6.80
C ASN A 9 8.09 1.05 6.55
N SER A 10 9.11 0.90 7.40
CA SER A 10 10.43 1.48 7.14
C SER A 10 11.30 0.63 6.22
N LEU A 11 10.92 -0.64 6.01
CA LEU A 11 11.57 -1.55 5.08
C LEU A 11 10.72 -1.72 3.81
N ASP A 12 11.24 -1.22 2.69
CA ASP A 12 10.57 -1.20 1.39
C ASP A 12 10.09 -2.61 0.95
N HIS A 13 10.97 -3.62 1.01
CA HIS A 13 10.63 -5.00 0.62
C HIS A 13 9.49 -5.62 1.46
N ARG A 14 9.38 -5.27 2.76
CA ARG A 14 8.28 -5.77 3.60
C ARG A 14 6.98 -5.07 3.27
N LEU A 15 7.03 -3.77 2.96
CA LEU A 15 5.86 -3.04 2.52
C LEU A 15 5.31 -3.61 1.22
N GLU A 16 6.21 -3.84 0.25
CA GLU A 16 5.85 -4.45 -1.03
C GLU A 16 5.19 -5.82 -0.85
N GLU A 17 5.76 -6.69 -0.01
CA GLU A 17 5.17 -8.00 0.27
C GLU A 17 3.74 -7.88 0.84
N GLN A 18 3.53 -6.98 1.82
CA GLN A 18 2.23 -6.76 2.43
C GLN A 18 1.18 -6.24 1.43
N VAL A 19 1.57 -5.27 0.61
CA VAL A 19 0.69 -4.69 -0.42
C VAL A 19 0.36 -5.74 -1.48
N ASN A 20 1.34 -6.52 -1.95
CA ASN A 20 1.12 -7.56 -2.94
C ASN A 20 0.21 -8.68 -2.42
N GLN A 21 0.38 -9.11 -1.16
CA GLN A 21 -0.52 -10.09 -0.53
C GLN A 21 -1.96 -9.57 -0.40
N PHE A 22 -2.14 -8.27 -0.20
CA PHE A 22 -3.45 -7.65 -0.18
C PHE A 22 -4.07 -7.59 -1.58
N LEU A 23 -3.32 -7.10 -2.57
CA LEU A 23 -3.77 -6.99 -3.96
C LEU A 23 -4.09 -8.37 -4.57
N ALA A 24 -3.34 -9.42 -4.21
CA ALA A 24 -3.61 -10.79 -4.68
C ALA A 24 -4.97 -11.36 -4.21
N LYS A 25 -5.58 -10.78 -3.17
CA LYS A 25 -6.91 -11.14 -2.67
C LYS A 25 -8.02 -10.31 -3.29
N LEU A 26 -7.68 -9.24 -4.02
CA LEU A 26 -8.61 -8.38 -4.71
C LEU A 26 -8.67 -8.77 -6.19
N GLU A 27 -9.87 -8.73 -6.76
CA GLU A 27 -9.98 -8.74 -8.22
C GLU A 27 -9.36 -7.45 -8.76
N GLU A 28 -8.54 -7.54 -9.81
CA GLU A 28 -7.78 -6.39 -10.33
C GLU A 28 -8.69 -5.20 -10.73
N ALA A 29 -9.90 -5.50 -11.20
CA ALA A 29 -10.93 -4.52 -11.56
C ALA A 29 -11.48 -3.71 -10.36
N ASN A 30 -11.21 -4.16 -9.13
CA ASN A 30 -11.69 -3.53 -7.91
C ASN A 30 -10.72 -2.49 -7.35
N VAL A 31 -9.47 -2.45 -7.80
CA VAL A 31 -8.50 -1.44 -7.38
C VAL A 31 -8.81 -0.13 -8.12
N VAL A 32 -9.07 0.94 -7.36
CA VAL A 32 -9.43 2.26 -7.91
C VAL A 32 -8.22 3.17 -7.98
N GLU A 33 -7.42 3.19 -6.91
CA GLU A 33 -6.24 4.06 -6.82
C GLU A 33 -5.21 3.45 -5.87
N VAL A 34 -3.92 3.61 -6.21
CA VAL A 34 -2.80 3.31 -5.33
C VAL A 34 -1.94 4.57 -5.20
N LYS A 35 -1.68 5.01 -3.98
CA LYS A 35 -0.81 6.16 -3.68
C LYS A 35 0.35 5.73 -2.79
N LEU A 36 1.57 6.02 -3.22
CA LEU A 36 2.79 5.84 -2.45
C LEU A 36 3.25 7.19 -1.89
N SER A 37 3.65 7.19 -0.63
CA SER A 37 4.33 8.31 0.01
C SER A 37 5.54 7.81 0.78
N CYS A 38 6.60 8.61 0.82
CA CYS A 38 7.77 8.37 1.65
C CYS A 38 8.00 9.59 2.53
N SER A 39 8.33 9.33 3.78
CA SER A 39 8.62 10.31 4.82
C SER A 39 9.85 9.88 5.59
N GLY A 40 10.38 10.75 6.45
CA GLY A 40 11.62 10.47 7.19
C GLY A 40 12.86 10.91 6.44
N ASP A 41 14.02 10.55 6.98
CA ASP A 41 15.33 10.84 6.41
C ASP A 41 15.89 9.61 5.67
N SER A 42 17.05 9.79 5.03
CA SER A 42 17.70 8.72 4.26
C SER A 42 18.17 7.54 5.10
N GLU A 43 18.36 7.72 6.42
CA GLU A 43 18.79 6.66 7.32
C GLU A 43 17.60 5.89 7.91
N ASN A 44 16.46 6.57 8.05
CA ASN A 44 15.22 6.03 8.61
C ASN A 44 14.01 6.41 7.73
N PRO A 45 13.93 5.87 6.50
CA PRO A 45 12.78 6.12 5.66
C PRO A 45 11.54 5.44 6.24
N ASN A 46 10.38 6.06 6.04
CA ASN A 46 9.08 5.51 6.37
C ASN A 46 8.18 5.60 5.13
N TYR A 47 7.94 4.46 4.51
CA TYR A 47 7.13 4.30 3.31
C TYR A 47 5.69 4.01 3.70
N THR A 48 4.74 4.60 2.99
CA THR A 48 3.31 4.38 3.21
C THR A 48 2.60 4.23 1.87
N VAL A 49 1.81 3.15 1.73
CA VAL A 49 0.97 2.86 0.57
C VAL A 49 -0.50 2.90 0.99
N LEU A 50 -1.28 3.67 0.24
CA LEU A 50 -2.73 3.76 0.32
C LEU A 50 -3.33 3.05 -0.88
N VAL A 51 -4.21 2.08 -0.66
CA VAL A 51 -4.96 1.40 -1.71
C VAL A 51 -6.45 1.69 -1.53
N MET A 52 -7.04 2.39 -2.48
CA MET A 52 -8.48 2.60 -2.58
C MET A 52 -9.08 1.52 -3.48
N TYR A 53 -10.10 0.83 -3.02
CA TYR A 53 -10.72 -0.29 -3.75
C TYR A 53 -12.25 -0.32 -3.58
N LYS A 54 -12.92 -1.10 -4.42
CA LYS A 54 -14.35 -1.38 -4.37
C LYS A 54 -14.58 -2.83 -3.94
N GLU A 55 -15.45 -3.02 -2.96
CA GLU A 55 -16.14 -4.30 -2.75
C GLU A 55 -17.51 -4.28 -3.44
#